data_AF-A0A501XE15-F1
#
_entry.id   AF-A0A501XE15-F1
#
_cell.length_a   1.000
_cell.length_b   1.000
_cell.length_c   1.000
_cell.angle_alpha   90.00
_cell.angle_beta   90.00
_cell.angle_gamma   90.00
#
_symmetry.space_group_name_H-M   'P 1'
#
loop_
_entity.id
_entity.type
_entity.pdbx_description
1 polymer ?
#
loop_
_entity_poly.entity_id
_entity_poly.type
_entity_poly.pdbx_seq_one_letter_code
_entity_poly.pdbx_strand_id
1 'polypeptide(L)' 'MLREVGCRELPLAAMQPGDVLLCNPAVRQVHLAVRTELGVVEACARLRRVVERPGLDGALWRSVWRLPEGGE' A
#
# COMPACT_ATOMS: atom_id res chain seq x y z
N MET A 1 12.64 -3.50 10.29
CA MET A 1 11.38 -2.81 10.66
C MET A 1 10.11 -3.49 10.13
N LEU A 2 9.85 -3.68 8.83
CA LEU A 2 8.68 -4.47 8.35
C LEU A 2 8.95 -5.98 8.24
N ARG A 3 10.10 -6.36 7.67
CA ARG A 3 10.51 -7.77 7.56
C ARG A 3 10.68 -8.44 8.92
N GLU A 4 11.17 -7.69 9.91
CA GLU A 4 11.36 -8.13 11.29
C GLU A 4 10.05 -8.50 11.99
N VAL A 5 8.93 -7.89 11.60
CA VAL A 5 7.60 -8.19 12.14
C VAL A 5 6.83 -9.18 11.26
N GLY A 6 7.52 -9.89 10.36
CA GLY A 6 6.94 -10.94 9.53
C GLY A 6 6.29 -10.47 8.22
N CYS A 7 6.33 -9.17 7.89
CA CYS A 7 5.80 -8.70 6.61
C CYS A 7 6.67 -9.17 5.45
N ARG A 8 6.04 -9.63 4.38
CA ARG A 8 6.70 -10.12 3.17
C ARG A 8 6.63 -9.08 2.07
N GLU A 9 7.77 -8.68 1.54
CA GLU A 9 7.82 -7.90 0.31
C GLU A 9 7.52 -8.80 -0.89
N LEU A 10 6.68 -8.33 -1.80
CA LEU A 10 6.23 -9.04 -2.99
C LEU A 10 6.56 -8.26 -4.27
N PRO A 11 6.72 -8.95 -5.42
CA PRO A 11 6.70 -8.27 -6.72
C PRO A 11 5.39 -7.50 -6.91
N LEU A 12 5.45 -6.32 -7.54
CA LEU A 12 4.26 -5.49 -7.82
C LEU A 12 3.17 -6.25 -8.59
N ALA A 13 3.57 -7.12 -9.52
CA ALA A 13 2.64 -7.95 -10.30
C ALA A 13 1.90 -9.01 -9.47
N ALA A 14 2.33 -9.29 -8.24
CA ALA A 14 1.74 -10.30 -7.36
C ALA A 14 0.82 -9.70 -6.27
N MET A 15 0.56 -8.39 -6.32
CA MET A 15 -0.31 -7.71 -5.36
C MET A 15 -1.73 -8.26 -5.37
N GLN A 16 -2.33 -8.32 -4.18
CA GLN A 16 -3.70 -8.75 -3.95
C GLN A 16 -4.41 -7.76 -3.01
N PRO A 17 -5.75 -7.76 -2.96
CA PRO A 17 -6.48 -7.00 -1.95
C PRO A 17 -5.95 -7.28 -0.53
N GLY A 18 -5.81 -6.22 0.26
CA GLY A 18 -5.24 -6.27 1.62
C GLY A 18 -3.73 -6.02 1.69
N ASP A 19 -3.00 -6.11 0.57
CA ASP A 19 -1.57 -5.78 0.56
C ASP A 19 -1.33 -4.28 0.77
N VAL A 20 -0.25 -3.93 1.48
CA VAL A 20 0.19 -2.56 1.69
C VAL A 20 1.13 -2.14 0.55
N LEU A 21 0.78 -1.06 -0.12
CA LEU A 21 1.55 -0.45 -1.19
C LEU A 21 2.30 0.77 -0.65
N LEU A 22 3.54 0.95 -1.11
CA LEU A 22 4.37 2.12 -0.79
C LEU A 22 4.72 2.89 -2.06
N CYS A 23 4.61 4.21 -1.99
CA CYS A 23 5.09 5.12 -3.03
C CYS A 23 5.82 6.33 -2.43
N ASN A 24 6.49 7.07 -3.31
CA ASN A 24 7.07 8.38 -3.00
C ASN A 24 6.44 9.43 -3.91
N PRO A 25 5.32 10.06 -3.51
CA PRO A 25 4.59 10.99 -4.37
C PRO A 25 5.35 12.29 -4.63
N ALA A 26 6.35 12.62 -3.79
CA ALA A 26 7.26 13.74 -3.98
C ALA A 26 8.61 13.46 -3.29
N VAL A 27 9.58 14.34 -3.52
CA VAL A 27 10.90 14.29 -2.85
C VAL A 27 10.70 14.29 -1.33
N ARG A 28 11.32 13.32 -0.66
CA ARG A 28 11.26 13.11 0.81
C ARG A 28 9.86 12.81 1.37
N GLN A 29 8.88 12.50 0.53
CA GLN A 29 7.57 12.02 0.99
C GLN A 29 7.48 10.51 0.83
N VAL A 30 7.01 9.82 1.87
CA VAL A 30 6.65 8.40 1.85
C VAL A 30 5.16 8.32 2.09
N HIS A 31 4.46 7.52 1.30
CA HIS A 31 3.03 7.35 1.42
C HIS A 31 2.65 5.87 1.32
N LEU A 32 1.65 5.47 2.09
CA LEU A 32 1.14 4.11 2.17
C LEU A 32 -0.33 4.07 1.78
N ALA A 33 -0.71 3.00 1.10
CA ALA A 33 -2.10 2.69 0.79
C ALA A 33 -2.34 1.19 0.90
N VAL A 34 -3.58 0.77 1.05
CA VAL A 34 -3.99 -0.64 1.05
C VAL A 34 -4.63 -0.95 -0.29
N ARG A 35 -4.18 -2.00 -0.98
CA ARG A 35 -4.78 -2.48 -2.22
C ARG A 35 -6.21 -2.98 -1.93
N THR A 36 -7.17 -2.51 -2.71
CA THR A 36 -8.54 -3.08 -2.76
C THR A 36 -8.73 -3.82 -4.08
N GLU A 37 -9.90 -4.43 -4.29
CA GLU A 37 -10.24 -5.02 -5.58
C GLU A 37 -10.28 -3.93 -6.68
N LEU A 38 -10.85 -2.76 -6.37
CA LEU A 38 -11.11 -1.68 -7.32
C LEU A 38 -9.95 -0.70 -7.48
N GLY A 39 -9.09 -0.55 -6.46
CA GLY A 39 -8.06 0.48 -6.44
C GLY A 39 -7.25 0.45 -5.15
N VAL A 40 -7.23 1.56 -4.42
CA VAL A 40 -6.57 1.65 -3.12
C VAL A 40 -7.40 2.43 -2.11
N VAL A 41 -7.23 2.10 -0.83
CA VAL A 41 -7.67 2.93 0.29
C VAL A 41 -6.45 3.59 0.93
N GLU A 42 -6.52 4.90 1.15
CA GLU A 42 -5.42 5.69 1.72
C GLU A 42 -5.89 6.77 2.69
N ALA A 43 -5.03 7.11 3.65
CA ALA A 43 -5.21 8.30 4.48
C ALA A 43 -4.72 9.54 3.71
N CYS A 44 -5.65 10.26 3.07
CA CYS A 44 -5.30 11.39 2.21
C CYS A 44 -5.02 12.65 3.03
N ALA A 45 -3.77 13.12 3.06
CA ALA A 45 -3.36 14.32 3.80
C ALA A 45 -4.11 15.60 3.35
N ARG A 46 -4.38 15.75 2.04
CA ARG A 46 -5.09 16.92 1.50
C ARG A 46 -6.56 16.98 1.93
N LEU A 47 -7.23 15.82 1.95
CA LEU A 47 -8.65 15.72 2.30
C LEU A 47 -8.89 15.45 3.79
N ARG A 48 -7.82 15.17 4.55
CA ARG A 48 -7.83 14.89 6.00
C ARG A 48 -8.81 13.78 6.40
N ARG A 49 -8.90 12.76 5.56
CA ARG A 49 -9.74 11.58 5.79
C ARG A 49 -9.22 10.37 5.03
N VAL A 50 -9.71 9.20 5.40
CA VAL A 50 -9.54 7.98 4.61
C VAL A 50 -10.42 8.06 3.37
N VAL A 51 -9.86 7.72 2.22
CA VAL A 51 -10.57 7.70 0.94
C VAL A 51 -10.26 6.43 0.18
N GLU A 52 -11.23 5.93 -0.59
CA GLU A 52 -10.99 4.97 -1.65
C GLU A 52 -10.76 5.69 -2.97
N ARG A 53 -9.75 5.25 -3.72
CA ARG A 53 -9.40 5.75 -5.05
C ARG A 53 -9.46 4.59 -6.03
N PRO A 54 -10.49 4.55 -6.90
CA PRO A 54 -10.59 3.54 -7.95
C PRO A 54 -9.42 3.62 -8.93
N GLY A 55 -9.05 2.47 -9.49
CA GLY A 55 -7.92 2.32 -10.38
C GLY A 55 -6.58 2.22 -9.65
N LEU A 56 -5.58 1.78 -10.39
CA LEU A 56 -4.22 1.64 -9.88
C LEU A 56 -3.23 2.13 -10.94
N ASP A 57 -2.53 3.21 -10.65
CA ASP A 57 -1.38 3.62 -11.46
C ASP A 57 -0.14 2.85 -11.02
N GLY A 58 0.17 1.77 -11.74
CA GLY A 58 1.30 0.89 -11.44
C GLY A 58 2.67 1.60 -11.41
N ALA A 59 2.80 2.75 -12.09
CA ALA A 59 4.07 3.48 -12.16
C ALA A 59 4.40 4.26 -10.87
N LEU A 60 3.41 4.53 -10.03
CA LEU A 60 3.59 5.24 -8.76
C LEU A 60 4.16 4.35 -7.65
N TRP A 61 3.86 3.06 -7.68
CA TRP A 61 4.14 2.14 -6.56
C TRP A 61 5.53 1.54 -6.66
N ARG A 62 6.24 1.49 -5.53
CA ARG A 62 7.63 1.02 -5.45
C ARG A 62 7.77 -0.36 -4.84
N SER A 63 6.90 -0.71 -3.90
CA SER A 63 6.95 -2.00 -3.22
C SER A 63 5.56 -2.39 -2.72
N VAL A 64 5.33 -3.70 -2.64
CA VAL A 64 4.12 -4.33 -2.09
C VAL A 64 4.53 -5.14 -0.88
N TRP A 65 3.74 -5.04 0.19
CA TRP A 65 4.00 -5.72 1.44
C TRP A 65 2.75 -6.47 1.88
N ARG A 66 2.87 -7.78 2.07
CA ARG A 66 1.85 -8.59 2.72
C ARG A 66 2.13 -8.67 4.20
N LEU A 67 1.14 -8.29 5.00
CA LEU A 67 1.19 -8.45 6.45
C LEU A 67 1.18 -9.94 6.81
N PRO A 68 1.80 -10.36 7.93
CA PRO A 68 1.59 -11.70 8.44
C PRO A 68 0.10 -11.90 8.73
N GLU A 69 -0.38 -13.14 8.62
CA GLU A 69 -1.72 -13.47 9.11
C GLU A 69 -1.79 -13.12 10.60
N GLY A 70 -2.84 -12.41 11.00
CA GLY A 70 -3.04 -12.07 12.41
C GLY A 70 -3.27 -13.36 13.20
N GLY A 71 -2.45 -13.59 14.23
CA GLY A 71 -2.86 -14.48 15.31
C GLY A 71 -4.04 -13.83 16.03
N GLU A 72 -5.10 -14.60 16.29
CA GLU A 72 -6.25 -14.18 17.09
C GLU A 72 -5.87 -13.57 18.44
#